data_AF-L0IUK3-F1
#
_entry.id   AF-L0IUK3-F1
#
_cell.length_a   1.000
_cell.length_b   1.000
_cell.length_c   1.000
_cell.angle_alpha   90.00
_cell.angle_beta   90.00
_cell.angle_gamma   90.00
#
_symmetry.space_group_name_H-M   'P 1'
#
loop_
_entity.id
_entity.type
_entity.pdbx_description
1 polymer ?
#
loop_
_entity_poly.entity_id
_entity_poly.type
_entity_poly.pdbx_seq_one_letter_code
_entity_poly.pdbx_strand_id
1 'polypeptide(L)'
;MFGPPQWTWVRTESSAGTPRTGMRAGPRSCPFTVPHAKPTCQHQQVTSIVVWCGVDSRAPASLYIATDSRISWGFKPPTWDRGRKTFSSNQAPFVFGYWGQVVFPALTLPTIQERANLGMYTGMSNIQAHRAIASTLRRQWMSYPTVQRSDDIGIVIGSREGAEMTSSFLISILTYSVAKQDWSLRRLSMPEKSASLTVAGTGAEEVRTALKYWNHSSAAHTSRAVFGAFCEALSVGRDPLSGGPPQLVGLHRIGAGRSFGVVVNNRRYHSGSDVHSGEQANLVEVDWFNERFERVNPATRKRLADARAHTGR
;
A
#
# COMPACT_ATOMS: atom_id res chain seq x y z
N MET A 1 -48.38 1.55 -25.67
CA MET A 1 -48.36 2.60 -26.70
C MET A 1 -47.91 3.91 -26.05
N PHE A 2 -46.65 4.28 -26.21
CA PHE A 2 -46.12 5.61 -25.90
C PHE A 2 -45.05 5.89 -26.96
N GLY A 3 -45.34 6.79 -27.89
CA GLY A 3 -44.42 7.20 -28.95
C GLY A 3 -43.46 8.29 -28.45
N PRO A 4 -42.25 8.40 -29.03
CA PRO A 4 -41.27 9.40 -28.62
C PRO A 4 -41.57 10.79 -29.23
N PRO A 5 -41.20 11.90 -28.56
CA PRO A 5 -41.41 13.25 -29.06
C PRO A 5 -40.35 13.68 -30.08
N GLN A 6 -40.80 14.37 -31.14
CA GLN A 6 -39.98 14.99 -32.18
C GLN A 6 -39.51 16.38 -31.76
N TRP A 7 -38.25 16.72 -32.06
CA TRP A 7 -37.66 18.05 -31.88
C TRP A 7 -37.56 18.77 -33.22
N THR A 8 -38.20 19.94 -33.34
CA THR A 8 -38.11 20.85 -34.48
C THR A 8 -37.10 21.97 -34.21
N TRP A 9 -36.18 22.18 -35.15
CA TRP A 9 -35.25 23.31 -35.18
C TRP A 9 -35.87 24.48 -35.93
N VAL A 10 -35.92 25.66 -35.30
CA VAL A 10 -36.28 26.92 -35.97
C VAL A 10 -35.01 27.65 -36.38
N ARG A 11 -34.88 27.94 -37.68
CA ARG A 11 -33.89 28.88 -38.25
C ARG A 11 -34.48 30.28 -38.26
N THR A 12 -33.66 31.28 -37.99
CA THR A 12 -33.90 32.67 -38.41
C THR A 12 -32.60 33.28 -38.97
N GLU A 13 -32.60 33.49 -40.28
CA GLU A 13 -31.87 34.51 -41.05
C GLU A 13 -32.60 35.87 -40.85
N SER A 14 -32.13 37.10 -41.08
CA SER A 14 -30.92 37.72 -41.68
C SER A 14 -30.90 39.24 -41.38
N SER A 15 -29.84 39.91 -41.86
CA SER A 15 -29.72 41.32 -42.29
C SER A 15 -29.32 42.36 -41.25
N ALA A 16 -28.63 43.47 -41.55
CA ALA A 16 -27.55 43.87 -42.47
C ALA A 16 -27.22 45.34 -42.10
N GLY A 17 -25.95 45.77 -42.12
CA GLY A 17 -25.60 47.20 -42.02
C GLY A 17 -24.15 47.50 -41.60
N THR A 18 -23.34 47.98 -42.54
CA THR A 18 -21.96 48.53 -42.40
C THR A 18 -21.98 50.07 -42.59
N PRO A 19 -20.87 50.84 -42.49
CA PRO A 19 -19.79 50.91 -41.50
C PRO A 19 -19.49 52.37 -41.04
N ARG A 20 -18.80 52.60 -39.90
CA ARG A 20 -18.03 53.85 -39.67
C ARG A 20 -16.76 53.65 -38.83
N THR A 21 -15.62 53.76 -39.52
CA THR A 21 -14.35 54.43 -39.17
C THR A 21 -13.94 54.62 -37.70
N GLY A 22 -12.78 54.03 -37.37
CA GLY A 22 -11.64 54.76 -36.80
C GLY A 22 -11.39 54.62 -35.30
N MET A 23 -10.40 53.79 -34.92
CA MET A 23 -9.22 54.21 -34.15
C MET A 23 -8.31 53.01 -33.86
N ARG A 24 -7.01 53.24 -34.08
CA ARG A 24 -5.90 52.34 -33.79
C ARG A 24 -5.73 52.16 -32.28
N ALA A 25 -5.55 50.92 -31.84
CA ALA A 25 -4.75 50.59 -30.66
C ALA A 25 -4.07 49.23 -30.92
N GLY A 26 -2.72 49.23 -30.91
CA GLY A 26 -1.91 48.07 -31.25
C GLY A 26 -2.03 46.92 -30.25
N PRO A 27 -1.61 45.69 -30.63
CA PRO A 27 -1.59 44.57 -29.71
C PRO A 27 -0.50 44.81 -28.65
N ARG A 28 -0.90 44.94 -27.39
CA ARG A 28 0.00 44.78 -26.26
C ARG A 28 0.43 43.32 -26.22
N SER A 29 1.65 43.06 -26.67
CA SER A 29 2.35 41.81 -26.44
C SER A 29 2.52 41.60 -24.93
N CYS A 30 1.89 40.58 -24.37
CA CYS A 30 2.23 40.05 -23.05
C CYS A 30 3.54 39.25 -23.17
N PRO A 31 4.64 39.62 -22.49
CA PRO A 31 5.80 38.76 -22.40
C PRO A 31 5.68 37.98 -21.08
N PHE A 32 4.90 36.91 -21.08
CA PHE A 32 5.02 35.86 -20.06
C PHE A 32 5.38 34.55 -20.76
N THR A 33 6.59 34.50 -21.31
CA THR A 33 7.29 33.25 -21.54
C THR A 33 7.69 32.69 -20.18
N VAL A 34 6.78 31.94 -19.57
CA VAL A 34 7.15 31.01 -18.51
C VAL A 34 8.12 30.00 -19.14
N PRO A 35 9.34 29.81 -18.62
CA PRO A 35 10.19 28.74 -19.13
C PRO A 35 9.45 27.43 -18.91
N HIS A 36 9.18 26.69 -19.98
CA HIS A 36 8.81 25.28 -19.87
C HIS A 36 10.00 24.56 -19.24
N ALA A 37 10.00 24.49 -17.91
CA ALA A 37 10.76 23.48 -17.20
C ALA A 37 10.32 22.15 -17.81
N LYS A 38 11.26 21.45 -18.46
CA LYS A 38 11.05 20.06 -18.84
C LYS A 38 10.48 19.36 -17.61
N PRO A 39 9.39 18.58 -17.70
CA PRO A 39 8.98 17.75 -16.60
C PRO A 39 10.10 16.74 -16.36
N THR A 40 11.02 17.07 -15.46
CA THR A 40 11.95 16.11 -14.91
C THR A 40 11.08 15.10 -14.20
N CYS A 41 11.11 13.85 -14.69
CA CYS A 41 10.47 12.73 -14.04
C CYS A 41 11.13 12.61 -12.66
N GLN A 42 10.53 13.22 -11.64
CA GLN A 42 11.06 13.22 -10.30
C GLN A 42 10.90 11.80 -9.76
N HIS A 43 12.03 11.11 -9.64
CA HIS A 43 12.11 9.73 -9.16
C HIS A 43 11.36 9.57 -7.84
N GLN A 44 10.47 8.57 -7.80
CA GLN A 44 9.73 8.19 -6.60
C GLN A 44 10.52 7.13 -5.87
N GLN A 45 11.31 7.50 -4.88
CA GLN A 45 12.19 6.55 -4.20
C GLN A 45 11.66 6.10 -2.84
N VAL A 46 11.01 4.93 -2.91
CA VAL A 46 11.15 3.71 -2.08
C VAL A 46 10.83 3.73 -0.58
N THR A 47 10.35 2.55 -0.19
CA THR A 47 9.61 2.13 1.00
C THR A 47 10.45 1.11 1.77
N SER A 48 10.23 0.94 3.07
CA SER A 48 10.61 -0.28 3.77
C SER A 48 9.40 -1.20 3.86
N ILE A 49 9.52 -2.43 3.37
CA ILE A 49 8.47 -3.44 3.51
C ILE A 49 9.04 -4.71 4.14
N VAL A 50 8.28 -5.28 5.08
CA VAL A 50 8.53 -6.61 5.65
C VAL A 50 7.27 -7.46 5.54
N VAL A 51 7.45 -8.71 5.16
CA VAL A 51 6.38 -9.71 5.08
C VAL A 51 6.80 -10.90 5.94
N TRP A 52 5.89 -11.41 6.76
CA TRP A 52 6.19 -12.55 7.60
C TRP A 52 4.98 -13.45 7.83
N CYS A 53 5.29 -14.70 8.13
CA CYS A 53 4.31 -15.67 8.60
C CYS A 53 4.44 -15.81 10.11
N GLY A 54 3.31 -15.75 10.82
CA GLY A 54 3.20 -16.14 12.21
C GLY A 54 2.80 -17.61 12.30
N VAL A 55 3.65 -18.43 12.91
CA VAL A 55 3.46 -19.87 13.10
C VAL A 55 3.21 -20.12 14.59
N ASP A 56 2.17 -20.90 14.89
CA ASP A 56 1.90 -21.38 16.25
C ASP A 56 2.38 -22.82 16.42
N SER A 57 2.00 -23.49 17.51
CA SER A 57 2.40 -24.88 17.78
C SER A 57 1.93 -25.91 16.75
N ARG A 58 1.06 -25.53 15.81
CA ARG A 58 0.46 -26.45 14.83
C ARG A 58 0.96 -26.17 13.41
N ALA A 59 0.88 -24.92 12.97
CA ALA A 59 1.10 -24.55 11.57
C ALA A 59 1.16 -23.02 11.41
N PRO A 60 1.47 -22.48 10.22
CA PRO A 60 1.10 -21.12 9.85
C PRO A 60 -0.30 -20.76 10.36
N ALA A 61 -0.38 -19.68 11.15
CA ALA A 61 -1.60 -19.19 11.77
C ALA A 61 -2.01 -17.82 11.24
N SER A 62 -1.02 -17.09 10.72
CA SER A 62 -1.23 -15.73 10.24
C SER A 62 -0.18 -15.32 9.22
N LEU A 63 -0.57 -14.37 8.37
CA LEU A 63 0.29 -13.72 7.39
C LEU A 63 0.19 -12.22 7.59
N TYR A 64 1.31 -11.50 7.57
CA TYR A 64 1.30 -10.05 7.71
C TYR A 64 2.21 -9.37 6.69
N ILE A 65 1.84 -8.14 6.37
CA ILE A 65 2.62 -7.20 5.58
C ILE A 65 2.68 -5.90 6.37
N ALA A 66 3.89 -5.40 6.62
CA ALA A 66 4.09 -4.07 7.18
C ALA A 66 4.95 -3.21 6.26
N THR A 67 4.59 -1.93 6.17
CA THR A 67 5.34 -0.93 5.41
C THR A 67 5.48 0.36 6.20
N ASP A 68 6.42 1.21 5.82
CA ASP A 68 6.45 2.59 6.27
C ASP A 68 5.38 3.41 5.51
N SER A 69 5.24 4.70 5.80
CA SER A 69 4.27 5.60 5.13
C SER A 69 4.91 6.75 4.37
N ARG A 70 6.23 6.91 4.45
CA ARG A 70 6.94 7.99 3.75
C ARG A 70 6.89 7.82 2.24
N ILE A 71 6.51 8.88 1.53
CA ILE A 71 6.79 9.03 0.10
C ILE A 71 7.84 10.12 -0.04
N SER A 72 8.83 9.86 -0.91
CA SER A 72 10.01 10.69 -1.11
C SER A 72 10.17 10.99 -2.61
N TRP A 73 10.46 12.25 -2.96
CA TRP A 73 10.67 12.72 -4.34
C TRP A 73 12.11 13.20 -4.58
N GLY A 74 13.02 12.28 -4.93
CA GLY A 74 14.46 12.56 -5.15
C GLY A 74 15.40 12.21 -3.99
N PHE A 75 16.67 12.66 -4.03
CA PHE A 75 17.76 12.22 -3.12
C PHE A 75 17.93 13.06 -1.84
N LYS A 76 17.44 14.31 -1.81
CA LYS A 76 17.25 15.14 -0.60
C LYS A 76 15.83 15.70 -0.59
N PRO A 77 14.84 14.81 -0.55
CA PRO A 77 13.54 15.15 -1.08
C PRO A 77 12.65 15.81 -0.04
N PRO A 78 11.64 16.59 -0.47
CA PRO A 78 10.45 16.72 0.35
C PRO A 78 9.92 15.32 0.65
N THR A 79 9.54 15.08 1.89
CA THR A 79 8.97 13.81 2.32
C THR A 79 7.52 13.99 2.74
N TRP A 80 6.72 12.94 2.59
CA TRP A 80 5.34 12.93 3.03
C TRP A 80 5.02 11.61 3.75
N ASP A 81 4.92 11.68 5.07
CA ASP A 81 4.79 10.53 5.97
C ASP A 81 3.33 10.08 6.15
N ARG A 82 2.56 10.03 5.04
CA ARG A 82 1.12 9.66 5.03
C ARG A 82 0.68 8.83 3.82
N GLY A 83 1.61 8.35 3.01
CA GLY A 83 1.29 7.52 1.85
C GLY A 83 0.79 6.14 2.26
N ARG A 84 -0.37 5.71 1.74
CA ARG A 84 -0.88 4.35 1.94
C ARG A 84 -0.17 3.35 1.03
N LYS A 85 0.44 2.32 1.60
CA LYS A 85 1.19 1.30 0.84
C LYS A 85 0.74 -0.14 1.09
N THR A 86 -0.26 -0.32 1.97
CA THR A 86 -0.88 -1.62 2.24
C THR A 86 -2.40 -1.58 2.03
N PHE A 87 -2.94 -2.73 1.62
CA PHE A 87 -4.35 -2.89 1.28
C PHE A 87 -4.86 -4.23 1.77
N SER A 88 -6.14 -4.31 2.14
CA SER A 88 -6.78 -5.55 2.56
C SER A 88 -8.21 -5.59 2.02
N SER A 89 -8.63 -6.74 1.50
CA SER A 89 -10.03 -6.98 1.18
C SER A 89 -10.79 -7.31 2.46
N ASN A 90 -11.92 -6.64 2.72
CA ASN A 90 -12.76 -6.90 3.89
C ASN A 90 -13.84 -7.97 3.64
N GLN A 91 -13.98 -8.44 2.39
CA GLN A 91 -14.90 -9.52 2.02
C GLN A 91 -14.17 -10.83 1.64
N ALA A 92 -12.90 -10.75 1.26
CA ALA A 92 -12.11 -11.89 0.82
C ALA A 92 -10.75 -11.94 1.54
N PRO A 93 -10.12 -13.13 1.67
CA PRO A 93 -8.87 -13.28 2.39
C PRO A 93 -7.66 -12.85 1.55
N PHE A 94 -7.63 -11.58 1.13
CA PHE A 94 -6.53 -10.98 0.37
C PHE A 94 -5.95 -9.77 1.08
N VAL A 95 -4.61 -9.70 1.08
CA VAL A 95 -3.84 -8.54 1.51
C VAL A 95 -2.76 -8.21 0.49
N PHE A 96 -2.44 -6.94 0.36
CA PHE A 96 -1.48 -6.43 -0.61
C PHE A 96 -0.56 -5.40 0.05
N GLY A 97 0.64 -5.28 -0.51
CA GLY A 97 1.54 -4.17 -0.22
C GLY A 97 2.48 -3.94 -1.37
N TYR A 98 3.15 -2.79 -1.42
CA TYR A 98 4.10 -2.51 -2.48
C TYR A 98 5.33 -1.72 -2.00
N TRP A 99 6.38 -1.76 -2.82
CA TRP A 99 7.57 -0.92 -2.70
C TRP A 99 8.09 -0.53 -4.08
N GLY A 100 8.98 0.46 -4.12
CA GLY A 100 9.52 1.03 -5.35
C GLY A 100 8.66 2.18 -5.85
N GLN A 101 8.29 2.17 -7.13
CA GLN A 101 7.41 3.18 -7.73
C GLN A 101 6.08 3.30 -6.97
N VAL A 102 5.59 4.53 -6.81
CA VAL A 102 4.44 4.83 -5.95
C VAL A 102 3.13 4.96 -6.73
N VAL A 103 3.09 5.74 -7.81
CA VAL A 103 1.82 6.09 -8.49
C VAL A 103 1.05 4.87 -8.98
N PHE A 104 1.71 3.96 -9.70
CA PHE A 104 1.05 2.84 -10.34
C PHE A 104 0.40 1.88 -9.34
N PRO A 105 1.10 1.33 -8.33
CA PRO A 105 0.46 0.47 -7.34
C PRO A 105 -0.57 1.23 -6.49
N ALA A 106 -0.33 2.50 -6.15
CA ALA A 106 -1.29 3.30 -5.39
C ALA A 106 -2.64 3.47 -6.12
N LEU A 107 -2.64 3.53 -7.46
CA LEU A 107 -3.86 3.65 -8.26
C LEU A 107 -4.48 2.28 -8.62
N THR A 108 -3.66 1.25 -8.82
CA THR A 108 -4.13 -0.05 -9.31
C THR A 108 -4.53 -1.01 -8.19
N LEU A 109 -3.83 -1.02 -7.05
CA LEU A 109 -4.17 -1.92 -5.93
C LEU A 109 -5.54 -1.66 -5.31
N PRO A 110 -6.05 -0.42 -5.19
CA PRO A 110 -7.45 -0.19 -4.79
C PRO A 110 -8.45 -0.87 -5.74
N THR A 111 -8.18 -0.84 -7.04
CA THR A 111 -9.03 -1.53 -8.03
C THR A 111 -8.97 -3.04 -7.86
N ILE A 112 -7.79 -3.61 -7.58
CA ILE A 112 -7.64 -5.04 -7.29
C ILE A 112 -8.34 -5.43 -5.98
N GLN A 113 -8.20 -4.59 -4.94
CA GLN A 113 -8.89 -4.77 -3.65
C GLN A 113 -10.41 -4.80 -3.86
N GLU A 114 -10.95 -3.89 -4.68
CA GLU A 114 -12.38 -3.85 -4.99
C GLU A 114 -12.84 -5.09 -5.76
N ARG A 115 -12.06 -5.57 -6.73
CA ARG A 115 -12.36 -6.84 -7.42
C ARG A 115 -12.38 -8.03 -6.48
N ALA A 116 -11.48 -8.06 -5.50
CA ALA A 116 -11.50 -9.08 -4.46
C ALA A 116 -12.75 -8.95 -3.58
N ASN A 117 -13.14 -7.72 -3.22
CA ASN A 117 -14.37 -7.45 -2.45
C ASN A 117 -15.64 -7.89 -3.19
N LEU A 118 -15.69 -7.70 -4.50
CA LEU A 118 -16.78 -8.15 -5.38
C LEU A 118 -16.76 -9.66 -5.65
N GLY A 119 -15.84 -10.42 -5.06
CA GLY A 119 -15.76 -11.88 -5.22
C GLY A 119 -15.24 -12.35 -6.59
N MET A 120 -14.55 -11.49 -7.36
CA MET A 120 -14.05 -11.86 -8.70
C MET A 120 -12.99 -12.98 -8.68
N TYR A 121 -12.42 -13.28 -7.52
CA TYR A 121 -11.46 -14.37 -7.32
C TYR A 121 -12.04 -15.57 -6.55
N THR A 122 -13.33 -15.52 -6.23
CA THR A 122 -14.02 -16.61 -5.52
C THR A 122 -14.05 -17.86 -6.38
N GLY A 123 -13.81 -19.03 -5.77
CA GLY A 123 -13.75 -20.32 -6.46
C GLY A 123 -12.43 -20.61 -7.20
N MET A 124 -11.52 -19.63 -7.29
CA MET A 124 -10.16 -19.87 -7.77
C MET A 124 -9.28 -20.36 -6.62
N SER A 125 -8.36 -21.29 -6.91
CA SER A 125 -7.26 -21.57 -5.98
C SER A 125 -6.39 -20.31 -5.80
N ASN A 126 -5.69 -20.21 -4.67
CA ASN A 126 -4.79 -19.08 -4.41
C ASN A 126 -3.80 -18.82 -5.55
N ILE A 127 -3.25 -19.89 -6.16
CA ILE A 127 -2.30 -19.78 -7.27
C ILE A 127 -2.96 -19.17 -8.51
N GLN A 128 -4.18 -19.61 -8.84
CA GLN A 128 -4.94 -19.08 -9.97
C GLN A 128 -5.31 -17.60 -9.73
N ALA A 129 -5.80 -17.27 -8.53
CA ALA A 129 -6.12 -15.90 -8.16
C ALA A 129 -4.90 -14.98 -8.27
N HIS A 130 -3.74 -15.38 -7.73
CA HIS A 130 -2.49 -14.60 -7.83
C HIS A 130 -2.05 -14.40 -9.28
N ARG A 131 -2.16 -15.43 -10.14
CA ARG A 131 -1.87 -15.30 -11.57
C ARG A 131 -2.84 -14.35 -12.29
N ALA A 132 -4.13 -14.39 -11.94
CA ALA A 132 -5.15 -13.51 -12.50
C ALA A 132 -4.92 -12.04 -12.09
N ILE A 133 -4.57 -11.79 -10.82
CA ILE A 133 -4.18 -10.48 -10.31
C ILE A 133 -2.92 -9.97 -11.03
N ALA A 134 -1.87 -10.80 -11.10
CA ALA A 134 -0.63 -10.43 -11.80
C ALA A 134 -0.86 -10.13 -13.28
N SER A 135 -1.70 -10.92 -13.96
CA SER A 135 -2.06 -10.69 -15.36
C SER A 135 -2.84 -9.38 -15.54
N THR A 136 -3.71 -9.03 -14.59
CA THR A 136 -4.43 -7.76 -14.60
C THR A 136 -3.47 -6.58 -14.44
N LEU A 137 -2.56 -6.64 -13.47
CA LEU A 137 -1.55 -5.60 -13.24
C LEU A 137 -0.64 -5.44 -14.46
N ARG A 138 -0.18 -6.55 -15.07
CA ARG A 138 0.59 -6.51 -16.32
C ARG A 138 -0.15 -5.82 -17.46
N ARG A 139 -1.45 -6.11 -17.64
CA ARG A 139 -2.27 -5.45 -18.66
C ARG A 139 -2.42 -3.96 -18.41
N GLN A 140 -2.67 -3.55 -17.17
CA GLN A 140 -2.73 -2.14 -16.80
C GLN A 140 -1.38 -1.44 -16.98
N TRP A 141 -0.28 -2.14 -16.70
CA TRP A 141 1.07 -1.63 -16.93
C TRP A 141 1.35 -1.39 -18.41
N MET A 142 0.90 -2.26 -19.30
CA MET A 142 1.11 -2.11 -20.76
C MET A 142 0.50 -0.82 -21.32
N SER A 143 -0.61 -0.32 -20.75
CA SER A 143 -1.21 0.96 -21.13
C SER A 143 -0.72 2.15 -20.30
N TYR A 144 0.12 1.94 -19.28
CA TYR A 144 0.67 3.01 -18.45
C TYR A 144 1.75 3.79 -19.23
N PRO A 145 1.77 5.15 -19.23
CA PRO A 145 2.70 5.91 -20.05
C PRO A 145 4.16 5.52 -19.83
N THR A 146 4.90 5.21 -20.91
CA THR A 146 6.28 4.72 -20.83
C THR A 146 7.22 5.69 -20.09
N VAL A 147 7.00 7.00 -20.24
CA VAL A 147 7.78 8.04 -19.54
C VAL A 147 7.63 8.00 -18.02
N GLN A 148 6.57 7.37 -17.51
CA GLN A 148 6.30 7.19 -16.08
C GLN A 148 6.76 5.81 -15.57
N ARG A 149 7.31 4.95 -16.43
CA ARG A 149 7.86 3.62 -16.09
C ARG A 149 9.33 3.73 -15.68
N SER A 150 9.64 4.68 -14.81
CA SER A 150 11.00 5.08 -14.47
C SER A 150 11.65 4.23 -13.37
N ASP A 151 10.84 3.55 -12.56
CA ASP A 151 11.31 2.90 -11.34
C ASP A 151 10.80 1.46 -11.24
N ASP A 152 11.62 0.60 -10.62
CA ASP A 152 11.26 -0.79 -10.33
C ASP A 152 10.03 -0.84 -9.41
N ILE A 153 9.25 -1.90 -9.56
CA ILE A 153 8.03 -2.14 -8.78
C ILE A 153 8.16 -3.48 -8.08
N GLY A 154 7.79 -3.53 -6.81
CA GLY A 154 7.47 -4.78 -6.14
C GLY A 154 6.10 -4.72 -5.51
N ILE A 155 5.29 -5.75 -5.76
CA ILE A 155 3.96 -5.93 -5.20
C ILE A 155 3.91 -7.27 -4.49
N VAL A 156 3.51 -7.24 -3.23
CA VAL A 156 3.18 -8.41 -2.42
C VAL A 156 1.71 -8.72 -2.61
N ILE A 157 1.41 -9.98 -2.91
CA ILE A 157 0.06 -10.53 -2.96
C ILE A 157 0.02 -11.64 -1.91
N GLY A 158 -0.76 -11.45 -0.86
CA GLY A 158 -1.00 -12.45 0.18
C GLY A 158 -2.45 -12.93 0.13
N SER A 159 -2.65 -14.25 0.22
CA SER A 159 -3.99 -14.83 0.34
C SER A 159 -4.04 -16.04 1.27
N ARG A 160 -5.26 -16.46 1.62
CA ARG A 160 -5.55 -17.69 2.35
C ARG A 160 -6.63 -18.47 1.62
N GLU A 161 -6.42 -19.78 1.49
CA GLU A 161 -7.41 -20.75 1.05
C GLU A 161 -7.81 -21.62 2.24
N GLY A 162 -9.03 -22.17 2.22
CA GLY A 162 -9.59 -22.91 3.35
C GLY A 162 -9.87 -22.02 4.56
N ALA A 163 -10.17 -22.65 5.71
CA ALA A 163 -10.38 -21.94 6.97
C ALA A 163 -9.99 -22.79 8.17
N GLU A 164 -9.78 -22.10 9.30
CA GLU A 164 -9.40 -22.75 10.56
C GLU A 164 -8.17 -23.65 10.35
N MET A 165 -8.20 -24.90 10.78
CA MET A 165 -7.07 -25.82 10.68
C MET A 165 -6.77 -26.30 9.25
N THR A 166 -7.67 -26.05 8.29
CA THR A 166 -7.44 -26.35 6.86
C THR A 166 -6.84 -25.17 6.10
N SER A 167 -6.59 -24.04 6.79
CA SER A 167 -6.11 -22.83 6.14
C SER A 167 -4.72 -23.01 5.54
N SER A 168 -4.55 -22.60 4.29
CA SER A 168 -3.26 -22.53 3.60
C SER A 168 -3.00 -21.12 3.12
N PHE A 169 -1.88 -20.53 3.55
CA PHE A 169 -1.46 -19.19 3.14
C PHE A 169 -0.59 -19.26 1.89
N LEU A 170 -0.76 -18.31 0.99
CA LEU A 170 0.13 -18.11 -0.16
C LEU A 170 0.61 -16.67 -0.20
N ILE A 171 1.91 -16.49 -0.47
CA ILE A 171 2.47 -15.19 -0.84
C ILE A 171 3.07 -15.31 -2.23
N SER A 172 2.80 -14.31 -3.06
CA SER A 172 3.55 -14.08 -4.28
C SER A 172 4.10 -12.67 -4.32
N ILE A 173 5.27 -12.56 -4.93
CA ILE A 173 5.98 -11.33 -5.17
C ILE A 173 5.99 -11.11 -6.67
N LEU A 174 5.27 -10.08 -7.11
CA LEU A 174 5.24 -9.61 -8.48
C LEU A 174 6.21 -8.43 -8.58
N THR A 175 7.23 -8.52 -9.44
CA THR A 175 8.19 -7.43 -9.64
C THR A 175 8.27 -7.00 -11.09
N TYR A 176 8.35 -5.70 -11.32
CA TYR A 176 8.77 -5.13 -12.60
C TYR A 176 10.19 -4.62 -12.48
N SER A 177 11.05 -5.00 -13.42
CA SER A 177 12.39 -4.45 -13.54
C SER A 177 12.45 -3.53 -14.74
N VAL A 178 12.81 -2.26 -14.52
CA VAL A 178 13.03 -1.28 -15.58
C VAL A 178 14.19 -1.72 -16.47
N ALA A 179 15.27 -2.21 -15.86
CA ALA A 179 16.46 -2.66 -16.59
C ALA A 179 16.16 -3.83 -17.56
N LYS A 180 15.26 -4.74 -17.17
CA LYS A 180 14.87 -5.89 -18.01
C LYS A 180 13.60 -5.62 -18.83
N GLN A 181 12.91 -4.53 -18.53
CA GLN A 181 11.57 -4.21 -19.02
C GLN A 181 10.55 -5.36 -18.87
N ASP A 182 10.70 -6.18 -17.84
CA ASP A 182 9.94 -7.43 -17.69
C ASP A 182 9.35 -7.60 -16.28
N TRP A 183 8.27 -8.37 -16.21
CA TRP A 183 7.57 -8.73 -14.99
C TRP A 183 7.88 -10.15 -14.55
N SER A 184 8.39 -10.33 -13.34
CA SER A 184 8.54 -11.66 -12.71
C SER A 184 7.51 -11.89 -11.61
N LEU A 185 6.98 -13.11 -11.52
CA LEU A 185 6.09 -13.54 -10.44
C LEU A 185 6.73 -14.74 -9.75
N ARG A 186 7.10 -14.59 -8.48
CA ARG A 186 7.65 -15.69 -7.67
C ARG A 186 6.79 -15.95 -6.44
N ARG A 187 6.76 -17.19 -5.97
CA ARG A 187 6.08 -17.60 -4.74
C ARG A 187 7.09 -17.71 -3.61
N LEU A 188 6.66 -17.42 -2.38
CA LEU A 188 7.46 -17.66 -1.17
C LEU A 188 7.03 -18.97 -0.53
N SER A 189 7.99 -19.73 0.00
CA SER A 189 7.71 -20.89 0.85
C SER A 189 7.27 -20.42 2.24
N MET A 190 6.32 -21.14 2.83
CA MET A 190 5.92 -20.92 4.21
C MET A 190 6.96 -21.55 5.15
N PRO A 191 7.30 -20.89 6.26
CA PRO A 191 8.32 -21.38 7.18
C PRO A 191 7.69 -22.34 8.22
N GLU A 192 8.53 -23.12 8.88
CA GLU A 192 8.12 -23.98 10.01
C GLU A 192 8.00 -23.23 11.35
N LYS A 193 8.60 -22.04 11.44
CA LYS A 193 8.56 -21.16 12.61
C LYS A 193 8.27 -19.74 12.17
N SER A 194 7.79 -18.87 13.07
CA SER A 194 7.52 -17.49 12.68
C SER A 194 8.81 -16.82 12.20
N ALA A 195 8.77 -16.26 10.99
CA ALA A 195 9.95 -15.70 10.36
C ALA A 195 9.56 -14.68 9.28
N SER A 196 10.43 -13.68 9.07
CA SER A 196 10.36 -12.81 7.91
C SER A 196 10.60 -13.61 6.63
N LEU A 197 9.72 -13.46 5.65
CA LEU A 197 9.76 -14.16 4.37
C LEU A 197 10.36 -13.29 3.28
N THR A 198 10.12 -11.99 3.34
CA THR A 198 10.82 -11.02 2.49
C THR A 198 10.93 -9.68 3.18
N VAL A 199 12.06 -9.03 2.92
CA VAL A 199 12.33 -7.64 3.30
C VAL A 199 12.85 -6.95 2.04
N ALA A 200 12.21 -5.86 1.64
CA ALA A 200 12.51 -5.18 0.37
C ALA A 200 12.38 -3.66 0.47
N GLY A 201 12.87 -3.00 -0.57
CA GLY A 201 12.99 -1.55 -0.67
C GLY A 201 14.27 -1.00 -0.04
N THR A 202 14.39 0.32 0.09
CA THR A 202 15.67 0.99 0.43
C THR A 202 16.10 0.74 1.87
N GLY A 203 15.16 0.77 2.81
CA GLY A 203 15.46 0.47 4.22
C GLY A 203 15.56 -1.03 4.53
N ALA A 204 15.59 -1.89 3.50
CA ALA A 204 15.67 -3.33 3.71
C ALA A 204 16.90 -3.76 4.52
N GLU A 205 18.04 -3.10 4.34
CA GLU A 205 19.26 -3.46 5.07
C GLU A 205 19.18 -3.08 6.55
N GLU A 206 18.60 -1.93 6.86
CA GLU A 206 18.35 -1.52 8.25
C GLU A 206 17.35 -2.44 8.94
N VAL A 207 16.26 -2.81 8.24
CA VAL A 207 15.29 -3.79 8.76
C VAL A 207 15.94 -5.16 9.00
N ARG A 208 16.77 -5.66 8.06
CA ARG A 208 17.51 -6.91 8.24
C ARG A 208 18.49 -6.84 9.41
N THR A 209 19.15 -5.70 9.59
CA THR A 209 20.07 -5.48 10.71
C THR A 209 19.33 -5.54 12.04
N ALA A 210 18.19 -4.85 12.17
CA ALA A 210 17.33 -4.94 13.35
C ALA A 210 16.83 -6.39 13.58
N LEU A 211 16.38 -7.07 12.53
CA LEU A 211 15.92 -8.47 12.61
C LEU A 211 16.99 -9.42 13.15
N LYS A 212 18.25 -9.26 12.71
CA LYS A 212 19.38 -10.06 13.24
C LYS A 212 19.42 -9.93 14.75
N TYR A 213 19.33 -8.72 15.29
CA TYR A 213 19.38 -8.54 16.74
C TYR A 213 18.14 -9.10 17.47
N TRP A 214 16.95 -8.87 16.96
CA TRP A 214 15.71 -9.41 17.55
C TRP A 214 15.70 -10.95 17.56
N ASN A 215 16.31 -11.58 16.55
CA ASN A 215 16.47 -13.03 16.49
C ASN A 215 17.48 -13.59 17.51
N HIS A 216 18.29 -12.75 18.16
CA HIS A 216 19.14 -13.15 19.30
C HIS A 216 18.51 -12.82 20.65
N SER A 217 17.27 -12.31 20.68
CA SER A 217 16.54 -11.97 21.89
C SER A 217 15.60 -13.10 22.34
N SER A 218 15.02 -12.96 23.53
CA SER A 218 13.97 -13.86 24.02
C SER A 218 12.69 -13.86 23.17
N ALA A 219 12.52 -12.87 22.27
CA ALA A 219 11.40 -12.78 21.35
C ALA A 219 11.68 -13.44 19.98
N ALA A 220 12.83 -14.09 19.79
CA ALA A 220 13.18 -14.76 18.54
C ALA A 220 12.08 -15.70 18.04
N HIS A 221 11.97 -15.83 16.71
CA HIS A 221 10.97 -16.68 16.05
C HIS A 221 9.51 -16.34 16.40
N THR A 222 9.21 -15.06 16.61
CA THR A 222 7.85 -14.56 16.84
C THR A 222 7.49 -13.44 15.85
N SER A 223 6.19 -13.25 15.60
CA SER A 223 5.70 -12.08 14.84
C SER A 223 6.11 -10.76 15.50
N ARG A 224 6.18 -10.76 16.84
CA ARG A 224 6.66 -9.64 17.63
C ARG A 224 8.09 -9.25 17.27
N ALA A 225 9.01 -10.20 17.16
CA ALA A 225 10.39 -9.89 16.78
C ALA A 225 10.46 -9.25 15.40
N VAL A 226 9.63 -9.71 14.45
CA VAL A 226 9.61 -9.14 13.11
C VAL A 226 9.07 -7.72 13.11
N PHE A 227 7.89 -7.49 13.68
CA PHE A 227 7.27 -6.16 13.68
C PHE A 227 8.04 -5.16 14.57
N GLY A 228 8.58 -5.61 15.69
CA GLY A 228 9.44 -4.81 16.57
C GLY A 228 10.72 -4.39 15.87
N ALA A 229 11.41 -5.31 15.17
CA ALA A 229 12.58 -4.98 14.36
C ALA A 229 12.26 -3.95 13.27
N PHE A 230 11.10 -4.08 12.63
CA PHE A 230 10.65 -3.12 11.62
C PHE A 230 10.42 -1.72 12.22
N CYS A 231 9.69 -1.63 13.33
CA CYS A 231 9.45 -0.35 14.01
C CYS A 231 10.76 0.28 14.52
N GLU A 232 11.67 -0.54 15.06
CA GLU A 232 13.01 -0.08 15.48
C GLU A 232 13.79 0.51 14.31
N ALA A 233 13.87 -0.19 13.17
CA ALA A 233 14.56 0.30 11.97
C ALA A 233 13.99 1.65 11.47
N LEU A 234 12.67 1.81 11.48
CA LEU A 234 12.03 3.09 11.13
C LEU A 234 12.34 4.20 12.16
N SER A 235 12.31 3.88 13.45
CA SER A 235 12.57 4.84 14.52
C SER A 235 14.01 5.36 14.52
N VAL A 236 14.97 4.51 14.15
CA VAL A 236 16.39 4.85 14.02
C VAL A 236 16.62 5.80 12.84
N GLY A 237 15.81 5.70 11.78
CA GLY A 237 15.80 6.68 10.69
C GLY A 237 17.06 6.72 9.82
N ARG A 238 17.83 5.62 9.77
CA ARG A 238 19.07 5.53 8.96
C ARG A 238 18.82 5.52 7.46
N ASP A 239 17.71 4.93 7.01
CA ASP A 239 17.26 5.07 5.63
C ASP A 239 16.41 6.35 5.51
N PRO A 240 16.89 7.43 4.86
CA PRO A 240 16.15 8.69 4.79
C PRO A 240 14.86 8.58 3.97
N LEU A 241 14.77 7.57 3.10
CA LEU A 241 13.64 7.36 2.19
C LEU A 241 12.47 6.61 2.85
N SER A 242 12.74 5.87 3.93
CA SER A 242 11.73 5.21 4.74
C SER A 242 11.42 6.01 6.00
N GLY A 243 10.15 6.03 6.40
CA GLY A 243 9.77 6.68 7.65
C GLY A 243 8.27 6.87 7.81
N GLY A 244 7.94 7.76 8.73
CA GLY A 244 6.55 7.95 9.15
C GLY A 244 6.01 6.76 9.96
N PRO A 245 4.72 6.79 10.30
CA PRO A 245 4.07 5.68 10.98
C PRO A 245 4.05 4.39 10.15
N PRO A 246 4.27 3.23 10.77
CA PRO A 246 4.12 1.93 10.12
C PRO A 246 2.65 1.65 9.79
N GLN A 247 2.45 0.91 8.71
CA GLN A 247 1.17 0.39 8.25
C GLN A 247 1.19 -1.12 8.41
N LEU A 248 0.04 -1.72 8.72
CA LEU A 248 -0.04 -3.14 9.00
C LEU A 248 -1.33 -3.74 8.43
N VAL A 249 -1.19 -4.79 7.62
CA VAL A 249 -2.29 -5.62 7.15
C VAL A 249 -1.96 -7.09 7.37
N GLY A 250 -2.97 -7.95 7.42
CA GLY A 250 -2.73 -9.38 7.53
C GLY A 250 -3.95 -10.25 7.37
N LEU A 251 -3.69 -11.55 7.43
CA LEU A 251 -4.66 -12.64 7.37
C LEU A 251 -4.48 -13.53 8.59
N HIS A 252 -5.59 -14.01 9.12
CA HIS A 252 -5.63 -15.06 10.13
C HIS A 252 -6.30 -16.30 9.52
N ARG A 253 -6.31 -17.42 10.24
CA ARG A 253 -6.96 -18.66 9.78
C ARG A 253 -8.45 -18.52 9.50
N ILE A 254 -9.10 -17.45 9.98
CA ILE A 254 -10.53 -17.18 9.83
C ILE A 254 -10.76 -15.75 9.36
N GLY A 255 -11.75 -15.57 8.48
CA GLY A 255 -12.22 -14.27 8.01
C GLY A 255 -11.50 -13.73 6.79
N ALA A 256 -11.80 -12.48 6.47
CA ALA A 256 -11.24 -11.74 5.35
C ALA A 256 -9.87 -11.11 5.69
N GLY A 257 -9.30 -10.40 4.72
CA GLY A 257 -8.17 -9.50 4.94
C GLY A 257 -8.46 -8.45 5.99
N ARG A 258 -7.46 -8.17 6.83
CA ARG A 258 -7.56 -7.18 7.91
C ARG A 258 -6.55 -6.06 7.70
N SER A 259 -7.03 -4.83 7.87
CA SER A 259 -6.19 -3.68 8.14
C SER A 259 -6.15 -3.45 9.64
N PHE A 260 -4.95 -3.17 10.15
CA PHE A 260 -4.71 -3.01 11.57
C PHE A 260 -4.31 -1.57 11.87
N GLY A 261 -4.77 -1.05 13.00
CA GLY A 261 -4.31 0.22 13.52
C GLY A 261 -2.98 0.06 14.25
N VAL A 262 -2.13 1.08 14.20
CA VAL A 262 -0.87 1.10 14.95
C VAL A 262 -0.81 2.32 15.86
N VAL A 263 -0.37 2.11 17.10
CA VAL A 263 -0.05 3.17 18.05
C VAL A 263 1.46 3.30 18.15
N VAL A 264 1.97 4.45 17.72
CA VAL A 264 3.39 4.82 17.76
C VAL A 264 3.53 6.16 18.44
N ASN A 265 4.46 6.29 19.40
CA ASN A 265 4.68 7.55 20.13
C ASN A 265 3.38 8.17 20.68
N ASN A 266 2.49 7.34 21.24
CA ASN A 266 1.19 7.74 21.79
C ASN A 266 0.23 8.40 20.78
N ARG A 267 0.44 8.19 19.48
CA ARG A 267 -0.44 8.63 18.38
C ARG A 267 -0.99 7.41 17.64
N ARG A 268 -2.21 7.54 17.11
CA ARG A 268 -2.91 6.49 16.37
C ARG A 268 -2.74 6.69 14.88
N TYR A 269 -2.44 5.61 14.18
CA TYR A 269 -2.32 5.60 12.74
C TYR A 269 -3.09 4.42 12.15
N HIS A 270 -3.75 4.67 11.02
CA HIS A 270 -4.42 3.65 10.23
C HIS A 270 -4.12 3.89 8.75
N SER A 271 -3.67 2.84 8.05
CA SER A 271 -3.27 2.93 6.64
C SER A 271 -2.27 4.07 6.32
N GLY A 272 -1.41 4.41 7.28
CA GLY A 272 -0.36 5.43 7.14
C GLY A 272 -0.80 6.86 7.50
N SER A 273 -2.09 7.10 7.76
CA SER A 273 -2.56 8.43 8.18
C SER A 273 -2.81 8.48 9.69
N ASP A 274 -2.64 9.66 10.27
CA ASP A 274 -3.10 9.94 11.64
C ASP A 274 -4.62 9.82 11.73
N VAL A 275 -5.09 9.27 12.86
CA VAL A 275 -6.52 9.10 13.14
C VAL A 275 -6.96 10.12 14.17
N HIS A 276 -7.87 10.99 13.77
CA HIS A 276 -8.35 12.11 14.56
C HIS A 276 -9.16 11.63 15.77
N SER A 277 -9.16 12.41 16.85
CA SER A 277 -9.93 12.07 18.07
C SER A 277 -11.44 12.04 17.83
N GLY A 278 -11.95 12.68 16.77
CA GLY A 278 -13.37 12.62 16.40
C GLY A 278 -13.81 11.30 15.79
N GLU A 279 -12.88 10.46 15.32
CA GLU A 279 -13.18 9.19 14.62
C GLU A 279 -13.36 8.00 15.59
N GLN A 280 -13.58 8.29 16.89
CA GLN A 280 -13.53 7.33 17.99
C GLN A 280 -14.49 6.14 17.87
N ALA A 281 -15.71 6.34 17.36
CA ALA A 281 -16.75 5.30 17.32
C ALA A 281 -16.33 4.08 16.49
N ASN A 282 -15.57 4.29 15.41
CA ASN A 282 -15.18 3.23 14.48
C ASN A 282 -13.84 2.57 14.84
N LEU A 283 -13.15 3.05 15.89
CA LEU A 283 -11.84 2.51 16.27
C LEU A 283 -11.94 1.12 16.91
N VAL A 284 -13.11 0.77 17.44
CA VAL A 284 -13.33 -0.47 18.20
C VAL A 284 -13.45 -1.70 17.28
N GLU A 285 -13.82 -1.50 16.02
CA GLU A 285 -13.96 -2.58 15.02
C GLU A 285 -12.62 -3.01 14.41
N VAL A 286 -11.57 -2.22 14.65
CA VAL A 286 -10.21 -2.46 14.16
C VAL A 286 -9.35 -2.97 15.31
N ASP A 287 -8.56 -4.01 15.09
CA ASP A 287 -7.52 -4.42 16.03
C ASP A 287 -6.34 -3.45 15.98
N TRP A 288 -5.86 -3.00 17.14
CA TRP A 288 -4.75 -2.06 17.27
C TRP A 288 -3.53 -2.68 17.94
N PHE A 289 -2.35 -2.37 17.42
CA PHE A 289 -1.06 -2.83 17.95
C PHE A 289 -0.14 -1.66 18.29
N ASN A 290 0.73 -1.82 19.28
CA ASN A 290 1.86 -0.91 19.48
C ASN A 290 3.12 -1.38 18.75
N GLU A 291 4.20 -0.61 18.84
CA GLU A 291 5.52 -0.89 18.25
C GLU A 291 6.14 -2.24 18.71
N ARG A 292 5.63 -2.83 19.80
CA ARG A 292 6.05 -4.14 20.31
C ARG A 292 5.12 -5.28 19.87
N PHE A 293 4.17 -5.00 18.98
CA PHE A 293 3.15 -5.93 18.52
C PHE A 293 2.21 -6.43 19.64
N GLU A 294 2.05 -5.65 20.72
CA GLU A 294 1.04 -5.92 21.76
C GLU A 294 -0.30 -5.32 21.34
N ARG A 295 -1.41 -6.00 21.61
CA ARG A 295 -2.75 -5.43 21.40
C ARG A 295 -2.99 -4.27 22.36
N VAL A 296 -3.50 -3.16 21.84
CA VAL A 296 -3.77 -1.94 22.60
C VAL A 296 -5.22 -1.48 22.43
N ASN A 297 -5.74 -0.79 23.43
CA ASN A 297 -7.00 -0.07 23.30
C ASN A 297 -6.73 1.27 22.57
N PRO A 298 -7.41 1.58 21.46
CA PRO A 298 -7.16 2.80 20.70
C PRO A 298 -7.54 4.08 21.45
N ALA A 299 -8.57 4.06 22.30
CA ALA A 299 -9.01 5.23 23.06
C ALA A 299 -7.99 5.58 24.16
N THR A 300 -7.58 4.59 24.96
CA THR A 300 -6.64 4.82 26.06
C THR A 300 -5.17 4.80 25.62
N ARG A 301 -4.89 4.17 24.47
CA ARG A 301 -3.54 3.90 23.91
C ARG A 301 -2.69 2.99 24.81
N LYS A 302 -3.33 2.34 25.78
CA LYS A 302 -2.68 1.40 26.70
C LYS A 302 -2.86 -0.02 26.18
N ARG A 303 -1.91 -0.89 26.54
CA ARG A 303 -2.04 -2.33 26.32
C ARG A 303 -3.32 -2.86 26.97
N LEU A 304 -4.01 -3.77 26.28
CA LEU A 304 -5.16 -4.46 26.85
C LEU A 304 -4.72 -5.34 28.03
N ALA A 305 -5.59 -5.53 29.02
CA ALA A 305 -5.26 -6.28 30.23
C ALA A 305 -5.00 -7.78 29.94
N ASP A 306 -5.70 -8.35 28.96
CA ASP A 306 -5.56 -9.71 28.47
C ASP A 306 -4.42 -9.88 27.47
N ALA A 307 -3.84 -8.79 26.97
CA ALA A 307 -2.71 -8.85 26.04
C ALA A 307 -1.42 -9.17 26.79
N ARG A 308 -0.69 -10.18 26.28
CA ARG A 308 0.59 -10.60 26.86
C ARG A 308 1.58 -9.45 26.88
N ALA A 309 2.10 -9.15 28.06
CA ALA A 309 3.14 -8.16 28.23
C ALA A 309 4.44 -8.60 27.54
N HIS A 310 5.10 -7.64 26.94
CA HIS A 310 6.29 -7.84 26.14
C HIS A 310 7.43 -6.99 26.70
N THR A 311 8.37 -7.63 27.40
CA THR A 311 9.64 -7.03 27.85
C THR A 311 10.41 -6.54 26.64
N GLY A 312 11.12 -5.40 26.71
CA GLY A 312 11.98 -4.93 25.61
C GLY A 312 12.96 -6.00 25.11
N ARG A 313 13.57 -5.75 23.94
CA ARG A 313 14.68 -6.59 23.47
C ARG A 313 15.75 -6.72 24.55
#